data_AF-A0A396S3S3-F1
#
_entry.id   AF-A0A396S3S3-F1
#
_cell.length_a   1.000
_cell.length_b   1.000
_cell.length_c   1.000
_cell.angle_alpha   90.00
_cell.angle_beta   90.00
_cell.angle_gamma   90.00
#
_symmetry.space_group_name_H-M   'P 1'
#
loop_
_entity.id
_entity.type
_entity.pdbx_description
1 polymer ?
#
loop_
_entity_poly.entity_id
_entity_poly.type
_entity_poly.pdbx_seq_one_letter_code
_entity_poly.pdbx_strand_id
1 'polypeptide(L)'
;MIVIESVFNPCCISVRSDSMVPSPNDESTNMPNFNYEALFEFAKDPIIIINPLGDISHGNSRVEEFSGFAINELKNRSIFDFIVKEDLEKAKIWINNIEKGISIENSFRFVQKNGEVINFIVNYIPIDQAHLEKGIFLVFKDMRSYDSLINKYRQSELNFKIIAENVQDVIILMNEQKEYLYVSPSSKTMFAFDNEMIGEKQHNPFFNIHEDDVKLLQQSFEDATKTGKPYHLVIKAWHGEKGWVWTEMVGTPVFDAEKYFRHMVLVARDITRQKEQQEKLEYYAYHDTLTGLPNRRYFEKRVSEAIDRLNETGQFFALILFDIDDFKKINDTWGHNVGDQVIQEVANRTKEAVGELGMPARLGGDEFIVMIDDYGTEESVTQFIHSLQEAMRKEIKTEKSTISISTSIGATICTEKHKDVFYFYKRADHALYHVKEKGKNQYHINCS
;
A
#
# COMPACT_ATOMS: atom_id res chain seq x y z
N MET A 1 -1.27 25.49 11.96
CA MET A 1 -2.09 26.62 12.45
C MET A 1 -2.67 27.30 11.22
N ILE A 2 -3.81 26.81 10.73
CA ILE A 2 -4.47 27.33 9.53
C ILE A 2 -5.52 28.31 10.02
N VAL A 3 -5.30 29.59 9.74
CA VAL A 3 -6.27 30.66 9.94
C VAL A 3 -7.38 30.45 8.92
N ILE A 4 -8.55 30.02 9.38
CA ILE A 4 -9.75 29.97 8.55
C ILE A 4 -10.30 31.39 8.53
N GLU A 5 -10.03 32.13 7.46
CA GLU A 5 -10.71 33.39 7.17
C GLU A 5 -12.21 33.12 7.00
N SER A 6 -12.98 33.79 7.85
CA SER A 6 -14.44 33.79 7.85
C SER A 6 -14.97 34.42 6.57
N VAL A 7 -15.53 33.61 5.66
CA VAL A 7 -16.42 34.11 4.62
C VAL A 7 -17.80 34.32 5.23
N PHE A 8 -17.97 35.46 5.92
CA PHE A 8 -19.28 36.05 6.21
C PHE A 8 -19.35 37.37 5.46
N ASN A 9 -20.17 37.40 4.42
CA ASN A 9 -20.50 38.59 3.66
C ASN A 9 -21.63 39.33 4.43
N PRO A 10 -21.40 40.50 5.02
CA PRO A 10 -22.48 41.26 5.64
C PRO A 10 -23.25 41.96 4.51
N CYS A 11 -24.51 41.57 4.31
CA CYS A 11 -25.41 42.34 3.46
C CYS A 11 -25.80 43.63 4.20
N CYS A 12 -24.91 44.63 4.18
CA CYS A 12 -25.19 45.98 4.60
C CYS A 12 -26.07 46.64 3.52
N ILE A 13 -27.37 46.78 3.76
CA ILE A 13 -28.19 47.75 3.04
C ILE A 13 -27.81 49.13 3.62
N SER A 14 -26.91 49.84 2.93
CA SER A 14 -26.64 51.25 3.20
C SER A 14 -27.74 52.09 2.54
N VAL A 15 -28.59 52.72 3.35
CA VAL A 15 -29.45 53.80 2.86
C VAL A 15 -28.57 55.05 2.80
N ARG A 16 -28.11 55.40 1.58
CA ARG A 16 -27.50 56.71 1.32
C ARG A 16 -28.57 57.79 1.51
N SER A 17 -28.33 58.70 2.43
CA SER A 17 -29.02 59.98 2.51
C SER A 17 -28.50 60.90 1.41
N ASP A 18 -29.02 60.78 0.19
CA ASP A 18 -28.86 61.82 -0.82
C ASP A 18 -29.94 62.88 -0.59
N SER A 19 -29.47 64.03 -0.15
CA SER A 19 -30.19 65.29 -0.09
C SER A 19 -30.69 65.69 -1.48
N MET A 20 -31.99 65.53 -1.74
CA MET A 20 -32.70 66.33 -2.74
C MET A 20 -34.08 66.68 -2.17
N VAL A 21 -34.29 67.97 -1.96
CA VAL A 21 -35.58 68.57 -1.59
C VAL A 21 -36.55 68.38 -2.75
N PRO A 22 -37.78 67.89 -2.52
CA PRO A 22 -38.90 68.17 -3.41
C PRO A 22 -39.90 69.11 -2.69
N SER A 23 -40.19 70.22 -3.36
CA SER A 23 -41.32 71.10 -3.08
C SER A 23 -42.66 70.37 -3.29
N PRO A 24 -43.77 70.85 -2.70
CA PRO A 24 -44.99 70.06 -2.51
C PRO A 24 -45.89 70.12 -3.74
N ASN A 25 -46.32 68.95 -4.21
CA ASN A 25 -47.63 68.64 -4.81
C ASN A 25 -47.51 67.28 -5.51
N ASP A 26 -48.15 66.26 -4.94
CA ASP A 26 -49.06 65.35 -5.67
C ASP A 26 -49.40 64.13 -4.80
N GLU A 27 -50.69 64.08 -4.46
CA GLU A 27 -51.58 62.91 -4.36
C GLU A 27 -51.03 61.57 -3.80
N SER A 28 -51.54 61.25 -2.60
CA SER A 28 -51.94 59.90 -2.15
C SER A 28 -51.10 58.70 -2.63
N THR A 29 -50.10 58.31 -1.84
CA THR A 29 -49.59 56.93 -1.83
C THR A 29 -49.59 56.39 -0.40
N ASN A 30 -50.67 55.70 -0.03
CA ASN A 30 -50.71 54.78 1.10
C ASN A 30 -49.64 53.70 0.86
N MET A 31 -48.49 53.78 1.54
CA MET A 31 -47.65 52.60 1.73
C MET A 31 -48.45 51.57 2.55
N PRO A 32 -48.54 50.29 2.13
CA PRO A 32 -49.21 49.27 2.91
C PRO A 32 -48.43 49.07 4.21
N ASN A 33 -49.14 49.06 5.35
CA ASN A 33 -48.61 48.63 6.64
C ASN A 33 -47.80 47.33 6.44
N PHE A 34 -46.49 47.40 6.60
CA PHE A 34 -45.63 46.22 6.63
C PHE A 34 -46.13 45.30 7.74
N ASN A 35 -46.66 44.13 7.38
CA ASN A 35 -47.23 43.19 8.34
C ASN A 35 -46.10 42.44 9.06
N TYR A 36 -45.58 43.01 10.14
CA TYR A 36 -44.58 42.40 11.01
C TYR A 36 -45.00 41.01 11.52
N GLU A 37 -46.30 40.74 11.65
CA GLU A 37 -46.81 39.44 12.11
C GLU A 37 -46.51 38.33 11.09
N ALA A 38 -46.60 38.62 9.79
CA ALA A 38 -46.29 37.63 8.75
C ALA A 38 -44.80 37.28 8.70
N LEU A 39 -43.91 38.27 8.85
CA LEU A 39 -42.46 38.03 8.88
C LEU A 39 -42.04 37.23 10.11
N PHE A 40 -42.65 37.51 11.25
CA PHE A 40 -42.44 36.78 12.50
C PHE A 40 -42.91 35.32 12.39
N GLU A 41 -44.13 35.12 11.85
CA GLU A 41 -44.75 33.80 11.77
C GLU A 41 -44.09 32.89 10.74
N PHE A 42 -43.68 33.43 9.59
CA PHE A 42 -43.05 32.65 8.51
C PHE A 42 -41.51 32.63 8.58
N ALA A 43 -40.91 33.12 9.66
CA ALA A 43 -39.47 32.99 9.86
C ALA A 43 -39.04 31.51 9.88
N LYS A 44 -37.84 31.23 9.36
CA LYS A 44 -37.29 29.87 9.33
C LYS A 44 -36.80 29.41 10.70
N ASP A 45 -36.32 30.35 11.49
CA ASP A 45 -35.80 30.11 12.83
C ASP A 45 -36.91 30.31 13.87
N PRO A 46 -36.91 29.57 14.99
CA PRO A 46 -37.73 29.89 16.13
C PRO A 46 -37.43 31.29 16.64
N ILE A 47 -38.47 32.06 16.93
CA ILE A 47 -38.36 33.41 17.48
C ILE A 47 -39.24 33.50 18.73
N ILE A 48 -38.65 33.88 19.87
CA ILE A 48 -39.37 34.17 21.11
C ILE A 48 -39.22 35.65 21.43
N ILE A 49 -40.30 36.27 21.89
CA ILE A 49 -40.30 37.63 22.41
C ILE A 49 -40.37 37.55 23.93
N ILE A 50 -39.35 38.01 24.63
CA ILE A 50 -39.36 38.09 26.10
C ILE A 50 -39.49 39.54 26.58
N ASN A 51 -39.99 39.74 27.79
CA ASN A 51 -39.88 41.04 28.48
C ASN A 51 -38.46 41.23 29.06
N PRO A 52 -38.10 42.43 29.56
CA PRO A 52 -36.78 42.67 30.17
C PRO A 52 -36.48 41.78 31.39
N LEU A 53 -37.52 41.29 32.08
CA LEU A 53 -37.37 40.35 33.21
C LEU A 53 -37.10 38.90 32.77
N GLY A 54 -37.16 38.60 31.48
CA GLY A 54 -36.95 37.26 30.92
C GLY A 54 -38.22 36.43 30.76
N ASP A 55 -39.42 37.00 30.96
CA ASP A 55 -40.68 36.28 30.77
C ASP A 55 -41.09 36.26 29.30
N ILE A 56 -41.50 35.09 28.84
CA ILE A 56 -41.92 34.84 27.46
C ILE A 56 -43.30 35.47 27.22
N SER A 57 -43.38 36.38 26.26
CA SER A 57 -44.63 37.04 25.87
C SER A 57 -45.29 36.37 24.65
N HIS A 58 -44.50 36.08 23.61
CA HIS A 58 -44.94 35.51 22.34
C HIS A 58 -43.83 34.67 21.71
N GLY A 59 -44.20 33.86 20.72
CA GLY A 59 -43.29 33.04 19.92
C GLY A 59 -43.98 32.64 18.63
N ASN A 60 -43.22 32.44 17.56
CA ASN A 60 -43.76 32.00 16.27
C ASN A 60 -44.02 30.48 16.27
N SER A 61 -44.73 29.96 15.27
CA SER A 61 -44.98 28.50 15.13
C SER A 61 -43.72 27.63 15.17
N ARG A 62 -42.57 28.13 14.73
CA ARG A 62 -41.28 27.42 14.81
C ARG A 62 -40.84 27.13 16.25
N VAL A 63 -41.24 27.94 17.23
CA VAL A 63 -40.96 27.67 18.64
C VAL A 63 -41.67 26.41 19.13
N GLU A 64 -42.88 26.13 18.63
CA GLU A 64 -43.61 24.93 19.03
C GLU A 64 -42.93 23.67 18.46
N GLU A 65 -42.53 23.71 17.19
CA GLU A 65 -41.74 22.65 16.54
C GLU A 65 -40.39 22.43 17.25
N PHE A 66 -39.72 23.51 17.64
CA PHE A 66 -38.40 23.46 18.26
C PHE A 66 -38.42 23.09 19.74
N SER A 67 -39.39 23.54 20.53
CA SER A 67 -39.40 23.33 21.98
C SER A 67 -40.24 22.13 22.41
N GLY A 68 -41.20 21.72 21.56
CA GLY A 68 -42.23 20.75 21.90
C GLY A 68 -43.32 21.29 22.83
N PHE A 69 -43.23 22.55 23.27
CA PHE A 69 -44.25 23.23 24.06
C PHE A 69 -45.14 24.07 23.14
N ALA A 70 -46.44 24.09 23.40
CA ALA A 70 -47.31 25.06 22.73
C ALA A 70 -47.00 26.47 23.24
N ILE A 71 -47.13 27.50 22.41
CA ILE A 71 -46.75 28.86 22.80
C ILE A 71 -47.53 29.36 24.04
N ASN A 72 -48.77 28.91 24.18
CA ASN A 72 -49.61 29.19 25.35
C ASN A 72 -49.08 28.56 26.66
N GLU A 73 -48.31 27.47 26.58
CA GLU A 73 -47.66 26.83 27.73
C GLU A 73 -46.37 27.57 28.14
N LEU A 74 -45.75 28.28 27.19
CA LEU A 74 -44.54 29.07 27.40
C LEU A 74 -44.85 30.49 27.89
N LYS A 75 -46.00 31.04 27.48
CA LYS A 75 -46.41 32.41 27.80
C LYS A 75 -46.44 32.66 29.31
N ASN A 76 -45.88 33.80 29.73
CA ASN A 76 -45.71 34.24 31.13
C ASN A 76 -44.81 33.33 31.99
N ARG A 77 -44.04 32.41 31.38
CA ARG A 77 -42.98 31.67 32.07
C ARG A 77 -41.64 32.30 31.79
N SER A 78 -40.70 32.10 32.71
CA SER A 78 -39.35 32.64 32.54
C SER A 78 -38.58 31.79 31.53
N ILE A 79 -37.88 32.43 30.59
CA ILE A 79 -37.00 31.72 29.65
C ILE A 79 -35.92 30.91 30.37
N PHE A 80 -35.53 31.34 31.58
CA PHE A 80 -34.57 30.63 32.43
C PHE A 80 -35.08 29.26 32.89
N ASP A 81 -36.40 29.02 32.94
CA ASP A 81 -36.96 27.71 33.31
C ASP A 81 -36.62 26.62 32.28
N PHE A 82 -36.27 27.02 31.06
CA PHE A 82 -35.99 26.13 29.94
C PHE A 82 -34.50 26.08 29.59
N ILE A 83 -33.63 26.71 30.37
CA ILE A 83 -32.17 26.67 30.18
C ILE A 83 -31.56 25.72 31.23
N VAL A 84 -30.57 24.93 30.83
CA VAL A 84 -29.88 24.03 31.78
C VAL A 84 -29.19 24.81 32.89
N LYS A 85 -29.10 24.22 34.08
CA LYS A 85 -28.61 24.89 35.30
C LYS A 85 -27.23 25.52 35.15
N GLU A 86 -26.34 24.86 34.40
CA GLU A 86 -24.97 25.29 34.17
C GLU A 86 -24.88 26.56 33.31
N ASP A 87 -25.88 26.81 32.47
CA ASP A 87 -25.92 27.96 31.55
C ASP A 87 -26.71 29.15 32.13
N LEU A 88 -27.39 28.98 33.28
CA LEU A 88 -28.25 30.01 33.87
C LEU A 88 -27.51 31.30 34.24
N GLU A 89 -26.35 31.19 34.90
CA GLU A 89 -25.57 32.37 35.28
C GLU A 89 -25.07 33.14 34.05
N LYS A 90 -24.65 32.40 33.02
CA LYS A 90 -24.26 32.97 31.73
C LYS A 90 -25.45 33.67 31.05
N ALA A 91 -26.64 33.07 31.08
CA ALA A 91 -27.85 33.64 30.48
C ALA A 91 -28.31 34.92 31.18
N LYS A 92 -28.25 34.98 32.52
CA LYS A 92 -28.59 36.19 33.29
C LYS A 92 -27.64 37.35 32.97
N ILE A 93 -26.33 37.08 32.92
CA ILE A 93 -25.32 38.08 32.55
C ILE A 93 -25.57 38.60 31.13
N TRP A 94 -25.91 37.69 30.21
CA TRP A 94 -26.20 38.04 28.83
C TRP A 94 -27.43 38.94 28.69
N ILE A 95 -28.56 38.63 29.35
CA ILE A 95 -29.76 39.50 29.33
C ILE A 95 -29.46 40.88 29.94
N ASN A 96 -28.73 40.96 31.05
CA ASN A 96 -28.33 42.24 31.66
C ASN A 96 -27.39 43.08 30.76
N ASN A 97 -26.59 42.44 29.91
CA ASN A 97 -25.76 43.14 28.93
C ASN A 97 -26.57 43.65 27.74
N ILE A 98 -27.63 42.93 27.34
CA ILE A 98 -28.58 43.37 26.32
C ILE A 98 -29.32 44.64 26.76
N GLU A 99 -29.76 44.71 28.03
CA GLU A 99 -30.39 45.92 28.59
C GLU A 99 -29.49 47.17 28.47
N LYS A 100 -28.17 46.97 28.45
CA LYS A 100 -27.17 48.03 28.29
C LYS A 100 -26.86 48.36 26.84
N GLY A 101 -27.60 47.80 25.88
CA GLY A 101 -27.44 48.03 24.44
C GLY A 101 -26.28 47.29 23.80
N ILE A 102 -25.67 46.31 24.49
CA ILE A 102 -24.54 45.55 23.97
C ILE A 102 -25.06 44.28 23.30
N SER A 103 -25.00 44.23 21.97
CA SER A 103 -25.35 43.02 21.21
C SER A 103 -24.17 42.04 21.23
N ILE A 104 -24.36 40.88 21.87
CA ILE A 104 -23.39 39.78 21.91
C ILE A 104 -24.15 38.52 21.50
N GLU A 105 -23.66 37.81 20.49
CA GLU A 105 -24.13 36.46 20.17
C GLU A 105 -23.69 35.49 21.27
N ASN A 106 -24.59 34.62 21.74
CA ASN A 106 -24.26 33.64 22.77
C ASN A 106 -24.96 32.31 22.54
N SER A 107 -24.32 31.23 23.00
CA SER A 107 -24.88 29.89 22.97
C SER A 107 -25.31 29.43 24.36
N PHE A 108 -26.47 28.76 24.41
CA PHE A 108 -27.07 28.17 25.60
C PHE A 108 -27.66 26.79 25.27
N ARG A 109 -27.96 26.00 26.29
CA ARG A 109 -28.65 24.70 26.18
C ARG A 109 -30.09 24.80 26.64
N PHE A 110 -31.03 24.49 25.74
CA PHE A 110 -32.48 24.52 25.95
C PHE A 110 -32.98 23.12 26.31
N VAL A 111 -33.88 23.02 27.28
CA VAL A 111 -34.54 21.77 27.69
C VAL A 111 -35.94 21.71 27.07
N GLN A 112 -36.13 20.78 26.13
CA GLN A 112 -37.42 20.53 25.47
C GLN A 112 -38.43 19.84 26.40
N LYS A 113 -39.71 19.82 25.98
CA LYS A 113 -40.81 19.15 26.71
C LYS A 113 -40.59 17.65 26.93
N ASN A 114 -39.89 16.99 26.00
CA ASN A 114 -39.51 15.58 26.08
C ASN A 114 -38.28 15.33 26.98
N GLY A 115 -37.65 16.37 27.53
CA GLY A 115 -36.43 16.30 28.33
C GLY A 115 -35.13 16.30 27.54
N GLU A 116 -35.18 16.37 26.20
CA GLU A 116 -33.99 16.48 25.35
C GLU A 116 -33.34 17.87 25.51
N VAL A 117 -32.01 17.91 25.48
CA VAL A 117 -31.25 19.15 25.61
C VAL A 117 -30.66 19.52 24.26
N ILE A 118 -30.96 20.72 23.78
CA ILE A 118 -30.52 21.22 22.47
C ILE A 118 -29.65 22.47 22.65
N ASN A 119 -28.51 22.51 21.96
CA ASN A 119 -27.69 23.71 21.85
C ASN A 119 -28.36 24.71 20.91
N PHE A 120 -28.48 25.95 21.35
CA PHE A 120 -29.01 27.05 20.54
C PHE A 120 -28.13 28.28 20.67
N ILE A 121 -28.01 29.01 19.57
CA ILE A 121 -27.42 30.34 19.55
C ILE A 121 -28.55 31.36 19.59
N VAL A 122 -28.41 32.38 20.44
CA VAL A 122 -29.37 33.46 20.59
C VAL A 122 -28.78 34.76 20.08
N ASN A 123 -29.51 35.39 19.18
CA ASN A 123 -29.28 36.75 18.75
C ASN A 123 -30.41 37.67 19.21
N TYR A 124 -30.01 38.85 19.69
CA TYR A 124 -30.91 39.91 20.13
C TYR A 124 -31.17 40.90 19.00
N ILE A 125 -32.44 41.28 18.83
CA ILE A 125 -32.85 42.39 17.97
C ILE A 125 -33.73 43.36 18.79
N PRO A 126 -33.31 44.63 19.01
CA PRO A 126 -34.13 45.63 19.68
C PRO A 126 -35.36 45.99 18.83
N ILE A 127 -36.54 46.08 19.45
CA ILE A 127 -37.80 46.46 18.77
C ILE A 127 -37.86 47.97 18.49
N ASP A 128 -37.20 48.78 19.33
CA ASP A 128 -37.09 50.23 19.19
C ASP A 128 -35.84 50.71 19.93
N GLN A 129 -34.98 51.53 19.29
CA GLN A 129 -33.80 52.10 19.95
C GLN A 129 -34.17 53.10 21.07
N ALA A 130 -35.39 53.64 21.08
CA ALA A 130 -35.86 54.60 22.09
C ALA A 130 -36.62 53.96 23.26
N HIS A 131 -37.17 52.76 23.09
CA HIS A 131 -38.06 52.12 24.07
C HIS A 131 -37.76 50.62 24.22
N LEU A 132 -36.73 50.29 25.01
CA LEU A 132 -36.40 48.92 25.46
C LEU A 132 -37.55 48.21 26.21
N GLU A 133 -38.59 48.94 26.62
CA GLU A 133 -39.74 48.41 27.38
C GLU A 133 -40.68 47.52 26.57
N LYS A 134 -40.53 47.43 25.23
CA LYS A 134 -41.49 46.71 24.35
C LYS A 134 -41.12 45.27 23.99
N GLY A 135 -39.98 44.75 24.44
CA GLY A 135 -39.62 43.32 24.35
C GLY A 135 -38.32 43.03 23.60
N ILE A 136 -37.80 41.83 23.80
CA ILE A 136 -36.51 41.33 23.28
C ILE A 136 -36.80 40.16 22.32
N PHE A 137 -36.44 40.29 21.04
CA PHE A 137 -36.47 39.17 20.10
C PHE A 137 -35.27 38.25 20.35
N LEU A 138 -35.55 36.99 20.66
CA LEU A 138 -34.58 35.90 20.71
C LEU A 138 -34.77 35.07 19.45
N VAL A 139 -33.81 35.12 18.53
CA VAL A 139 -33.78 34.21 17.37
C VAL A 139 -32.93 33.00 17.74
N PHE A 140 -33.51 31.81 17.64
CA PHE A 140 -32.87 30.54 17.99
C PHE A 140 -32.32 29.90 16.72
N LYS A 141 -31.03 29.61 16.67
CA LYS A 141 -30.46 28.80 15.57
C LYS A 141 -30.23 27.37 16.04
N ASP A 142 -30.92 26.41 15.43
CA ASP A 142 -30.77 24.98 15.73
C ASP A 142 -29.39 24.46 15.26
N MET A 143 -28.59 23.95 16.21
CA MET A 143 -27.25 23.42 15.92
C MET A 143 -27.21 21.91 15.62
N ARG A 144 -28.31 21.15 15.73
CA ARG A 144 -28.31 19.68 15.57
C ARG A 144 -27.74 19.21 14.23
N SER A 145 -28.11 19.90 13.14
CA SER A 145 -27.62 19.60 11.80
C SER A 145 -26.11 19.84 11.66
N TYR A 146 -25.60 20.87 12.35
CA TYR A 146 -24.18 21.24 12.31
C TYR A 146 -23.32 20.27 13.14
N ASP A 147 -23.78 19.93 14.34
CA ASP A 147 -23.11 18.96 15.22
C ASP A 147 -23.07 17.56 14.57
N SER A 148 -24.15 17.14 13.91
CA SER A 148 -24.18 15.88 13.15
C SER A 148 -23.16 15.85 12.02
N LEU A 149 -23.03 16.95 11.26
CA LEU A 149 -22.07 17.05 10.17
C LEU A 149 -20.62 17.06 10.67
N ILE A 150 -20.32 17.80 11.74
CA ILE A 150 -19.00 17.79 12.39
C ILE A 150 -18.66 16.40 12.89
N ASN A 151 -19.58 15.70 13.54
CA ASN A 151 -19.34 14.36 14.05
C ASN A 151 -19.11 13.36 12.93
N LYS A 152 -19.89 13.43 11.83
CA LYS A 152 -19.64 12.61 10.64
C LYS A 152 -18.28 12.89 10.02
N TYR A 153 -17.90 14.16 9.91
CA TYR A 153 -16.59 14.56 9.39
C TYR A 153 -15.45 14.03 10.27
N ARG A 154 -15.53 14.24 11.59
CA ARG A 154 -14.56 13.72 12.56
C ARG A 154 -14.45 12.19 12.51
N GLN A 155 -15.58 11.49 12.39
CA GLN A 155 -15.57 10.04 12.27
C GLN A 155 -14.91 9.59 10.96
N SER A 156 -15.16 10.27 9.85
CA SER A 156 -14.51 9.98 8.57
C SER A 156 -12.99 10.19 8.63
N GLU A 157 -12.54 11.29 9.24
CA GLU A 157 -11.12 11.58 9.48
C GLU A 157 -10.45 10.50 10.35
N LEU A 158 -11.10 10.11 11.44
CA LEU A 158 -10.61 9.05 12.33
C LEU A 158 -10.54 7.70 11.61
N ASN A 159 -11.57 7.34 10.84
CA ASN A 159 -11.59 6.11 10.07
C ASN A 159 -10.46 6.09 9.03
N PHE A 160 -10.25 7.19 8.31
CA PHE A 160 -9.15 7.33 7.37
C PHE A 160 -7.80 7.14 8.07
N LYS A 161 -7.60 7.81 9.20
CA LYS A 161 -6.37 7.72 9.99
C LYS A 161 -6.10 6.28 10.44
N ILE A 162 -7.11 5.57 10.97
CA ILE A 162 -6.97 4.17 11.39
C ILE A 162 -6.60 3.27 10.20
N ILE A 163 -7.26 3.42 9.05
CA ILE A 163 -6.97 2.61 7.86
C ILE A 163 -5.54 2.89 7.39
N ALA A 164 -5.16 4.16 7.24
CA ALA A 164 -3.84 4.54 6.75
C ALA A 164 -2.70 4.17 7.73
N GLU A 165 -2.96 4.14 9.04
CA GLU A 165 -1.97 3.77 10.07
C GLU A 165 -1.82 2.25 10.25
N ASN A 166 -2.84 1.46 9.94
CA ASN A 166 -2.80 0.00 10.13
C ASN A 166 -2.47 -0.79 8.86
N VAL A 167 -2.43 -0.12 7.70
CA VAL A 167 -1.96 -0.73 6.45
C VAL A 167 -0.43 -0.78 6.45
N GLN A 168 0.14 -1.93 6.09
CA GLN A 168 1.59 -2.10 5.98
C GLN A 168 2.18 -1.41 4.75
N ASP A 169 1.35 -1.26 3.70
CA ASP A 169 1.70 -0.51 2.50
C ASP A 169 1.83 1.00 2.81
N VAL A 170 2.67 1.69 2.05
CA VAL A 170 2.83 3.14 2.14
C VAL A 170 1.82 3.80 1.21
N ILE A 171 0.98 4.66 1.78
CA ILE A 171 0.03 5.49 1.04
C ILE A 171 0.63 6.87 0.88
N ILE A 172 0.72 7.34 -0.36
CA ILE A 172 1.22 8.66 -0.70
C ILE A 172 0.15 9.40 -1.49
N LEU A 173 -0.08 10.66 -1.14
CA LEU A 173 -0.90 11.59 -1.90
C LEU A 173 0.00 12.65 -2.52
N MET A 174 -0.05 12.81 -3.84
CA MET A 174 0.66 13.87 -4.55
C MET A 174 -0.30 14.80 -5.29
N ASN A 175 0.07 16.07 -5.43
CA ASN A 175 -0.62 17.01 -6.31
C ASN A 175 -0.12 16.96 -7.77
N GLU A 176 -0.58 17.87 -8.61
CA GLU A 176 -0.19 17.99 -10.02
C GLU A 176 1.29 18.31 -10.23
N GLN A 177 1.88 19.05 -9.29
CA GLN A 177 3.30 19.41 -9.26
C GLN A 177 4.17 18.26 -8.70
N LYS A 178 3.57 17.09 -8.40
CA LYS A 178 4.21 15.92 -7.79
C LYS A 178 4.73 16.18 -6.37
N GLU A 179 4.20 17.20 -5.70
CA GLU A 179 4.51 17.48 -4.30
C GLU A 179 3.73 16.55 -3.39
N TYR A 180 4.41 16.05 -2.34
CA TYR A 180 3.83 15.19 -1.33
C TYR A 180 2.86 15.96 -0.44
N LEU A 181 1.56 15.69 -0.56
CA LEU A 181 0.52 16.25 0.30
C LEU A 181 0.32 15.42 1.58
N TYR A 182 0.51 14.10 1.47
CA TYR A 182 0.39 13.17 2.57
C TYR A 182 1.25 11.95 2.32
N VAL A 183 1.86 11.43 3.39
CA VAL A 183 2.53 10.13 3.41
C VAL A 183 2.12 9.43 4.70
N SER A 184 1.66 8.18 4.59
CA SER A 184 1.25 7.40 5.74
C SER A 184 2.43 7.08 6.66
N PRO A 185 2.22 6.97 7.99
CA PRO A 185 3.29 6.65 8.94
C PRO A 185 4.02 5.31 8.68
N SER A 186 3.38 4.39 7.93
CA SER A 186 4.00 3.14 7.47
C SER A 186 5.25 3.35 6.62
N SER A 187 5.49 4.55 6.06
CA SER A 187 6.75 4.89 5.37
C SER A 187 7.98 4.70 6.24
N LYS A 188 7.86 4.95 7.55
CA LYS A 188 8.95 4.79 8.51
C LYS A 188 9.29 3.32 8.72
N THR A 189 8.28 2.47 8.80
CA THR A 189 8.49 1.03 8.97
C THR A 189 8.95 0.36 7.67
N MET A 190 8.40 0.77 6.53
CA MET A 190 8.67 0.12 5.24
C MET A 190 9.96 0.62 4.56
N PHE A 191 10.27 1.92 4.66
CA PHE A 191 11.44 2.51 3.98
C PHE A 191 12.44 3.19 4.91
N ALA A 192 12.20 3.23 6.22
CA ALA A 192 13.01 3.97 7.19
C ALA A 192 13.09 5.48 6.89
N PHE A 193 12.01 6.07 6.35
CA PHE A 193 11.90 7.52 6.17
C PHE A 193 10.80 8.12 7.05
N ASP A 194 11.15 9.23 7.70
CA ASP A 194 10.20 10.07 8.42
C ASP A 194 9.66 11.19 7.52
N ASN A 195 8.46 11.70 7.83
CA ASN A 195 7.80 12.78 7.10
C ASN A 195 8.63 14.07 7.09
N GLU A 196 9.46 14.31 8.12
CA GLU A 196 10.41 15.43 8.15
C GLU A 196 11.46 15.34 7.02
N MET A 197 11.99 14.15 6.75
CA MET A 197 12.96 13.92 5.66
C MET A 197 12.31 14.08 4.27
N ILE A 198 11.00 13.85 4.15
CA ILE A 198 10.25 14.03 2.90
C ILE A 198 10.03 15.52 2.63
N GLY A 199 9.80 16.32 3.68
CA GLY A 199 9.69 17.79 3.58
C GLY A 199 10.96 18.44 3.02
N GLU A 200 12.14 17.96 3.41
CA GLU A 200 13.42 18.47 2.90
C GLU A 200 13.68 18.12 1.43
N LYS A 201 13.02 17.07 0.91
CA LYS A 201 13.24 16.52 -0.43
C LYS A 201 12.12 16.82 -1.42
N GLN A 202 11.21 17.75 -1.11
CA GLN A 202 10.08 18.12 -1.98
C GLN A 202 10.47 18.46 -3.42
N HIS A 203 11.69 18.95 -3.65
CA HIS A 203 12.21 19.32 -4.98
C HIS A 203 12.57 18.12 -5.87
N ASN A 204 12.60 16.90 -5.34
CA ASN A 204 12.79 15.67 -6.12
C ASN A 204 11.67 14.67 -5.78
N PRO A 205 10.59 14.61 -6.59
CA PRO A 205 9.41 13.80 -6.27
C PRO A 205 9.69 12.30 -6.26
N PHE A 206 10.79 11.83 -6.87
CA PHE A 206 11.16 10.42 -6.93
C PHE A 206 12.53 10.16 -6.30
N PHE A 207 12.87 10.92 -5.25
CA PHE A 207 14.20 10.89 -4.60
C PHE A 207 14.64 9.51 -4.10
N ASN A 208 13.70 8.62 -3.81
CA ASN A 208 13.96 7.28 -3.33
C ASN A 208 13.78 6.22 -4.41
N ILE A 209 13.62 6.57 -5.68
CA ILE A 209 13.48 5.61 -6.78
C ILE A 209 14.82 5.44 -7.49
N HIS A 210 15.13 4.20 -7.89
CA HIS A 210 16.35 3.89 -8.63
C HIS A 210 16.36 4.61 -9.98
N GLU A 211 17.54 5.10 -10.41
CA GLU A 211 17.69 5.95 -11.60
C GLU A 211 17.14 5.32 -12.89
N ASP A 212 17.32 4.01 -13.05
CA ASP A 212 16.78 3.24 -14.17
C ASP A 212 15.24 3.26 -14.25
N ASP A 213 14.57 3.36 -13.08
CA ASP A 213 13.12 3.27 -12.96
C ASP A 213 12.43 4.65 -12.97
N VAL A 214 13.16 5.74 -12.72
CA VAL A 214 12.60 7.11 -12.65
C VAL A 214 11.86 7.49 -13.93
N LYS A 215 12.43 7.19 -15.10
CA LYS A 215 11.81 7.52 -16.39
C LYS A 215 10.48 6.81 -16.60
N LEU A 216 10.43 5.52 -16.25
CA LEU A 216 9.23 4.69 -16.38
C LEU A 216 8.13 5.18 -15.44
N LEU A 217 8.47 5.48 -14.19
CA LEU A 217 7.52 6.02 -13.22
C LEU A 217 6.98 7.38 -13.67
N GLN A 218 7.85 8.26 -14.16
CA GLN A 218 7.43 9.58 -14.65
C GLN A 218 6.45 9.48 -15.82
N GLN A 219 6.74 8.62 -16.81
CA GLN A 219 5.85 8.39 -17.94
C GLN A 219 4.51 7.82 -17.49
N SER A 220 4.53 6.83 -16.60
CA SER A 220 3.31 6.20 -16.06
C SER A 220 2.44 7.20 -15.29
N PHE A 221 3.06 8.10 -14.53
CA PHE A 221 2.36 9.18 -13.85
C PHE A 221 1.67 10.11 -14.84
N GLU A 222 2.38 10.58 -15.87
CA GLU A 222 1.87 11.51 -16.88
C GLU A 222 0.77 10.89 -17.76
N ASP A 223 0.89 9.59 -18.07
CA ASP A 223 -0.13 8.87 -18.83
C ASP A 223 -1.39 8.65 -17.98
N ALA A 224 -1.26 8.38 -16.69
CA ALA A 224 -2.39 8.23 -15.78
C ALA A 224 -3.15 9.54 -15.59
N THR A 225 -2.46 10.69 -15.48
CA THR A 225 -3.15 11.99 -15.36
C THR A 225 -3.93 12.35 -16.63
N LYS A 226 -3.43 11.96 -17.81
CA LYS A 226 -4.11 12.21 -19.10
C LYS A 226 -5.26 11.24 -19.38
N THR A 227 -5.06 9.96 -19.08
CA THR A 227 -6.01 8.90 -19.45
C THR A 227 -7.03 8.59 -18.37
N GLY A 228 -6.75 8.99 -17.13
CA GLY A 228 -7.53 8.65 -15.94
C GLY A 228 -7.45 7.18 -15.53
N LYS A 229 -6.53 6.40 -16.11
CA LYS A 229 -6.34 4.99 -15.77
C LYS A 229 -5.24 4.83 -14.72
N PRO A 230 -5.40 3.90 -13.77
CA PRO A 230 -4.34 3.58 -12.83
C PRO A 230 -3.18 2.87 -13.54
N TYR A 231 -1.98 2.97 -12.97
CA TYR A 231 -0.81 2.20 -13.38
C TYR A 231 -0.34 1.27 -12.26
N HIS A 232 0.38 0.22 -12.65
CA HIS A 232 1.02 -0.74 -11.77
C HIS A 232 2.47 -0.92 -12.22
N LEU A 233 3.41 -0.80 -11.29
CA LEU A 233 4.84 -0.91 -11.55
C LEU A 233 5.52 -1.74 -10.46
N VAL A 234 6.60 -2.42 -10.84
CA VAL A 234 7.54 -3.05 -9.91
C VAL A 234 8.91 -2.41 -10.15
N ILE A 235 9.38 -1.64 -9.18
CA ILE A 235 10.58 -0.79 -9.28
C ILE A 235 11.46 -0.94 -8.05
N LYS A 236 12.72 -0.51 -8.13
CA LYS A 236 13.60 -0.44 -6.97
C LYS A 236 13.44 0.90 -6.26
N ALA A 237 13.18 0.83 -4.96
CA ALA A 237 13.16 1.99 -4.08
C ALA A 237 14.26 1.89 -3.02
N TRP A 238 14.81 3.03 -2.61
CA TRP A 238 15.82 3.10 -1.55
C TRP A 238 15.15 2.97 -0.20
N HIS A 239 15.65 2.05 0.61
CA HIS A 239 15.34 1.91 2.03
C HIS A 239 16.53 2.44 2.83
N GLY A 240 16.26 3.30 3.82
CA GLY A 240 17.30 4.00 4.60
C GLY A 240 18.36 3.09 5.23
N GLU A 241 17.97 1.89 5.68
CA GLU A 241 18.89 0.91 6.29
C GLU A 241 19.29 -0.28 5.39
N LYS A 242 18.41 -0.74 4.48
CA LYS A 242 18.61 -1.99 3.71
C LYS A 242 19.19 -1.77 2.30
N GLY A 243 19.29 -0.52 1.85
CA GLY A 243 19.64 -0.20 0.46
C GLY A 243 18.45 -0.37 -0.49
N TRP A 244 18.68 -0.86 -1.71
CA TRP A 244 17.62 -1.00 -2.71
C TRP A 244 16.69 -2.18 -2.41
N VAL A 245 15.38 -1.91 -2.33
CA VAL A 245 14.31 -2.90 -2.12
C VAL A 245 13.36 -2.93 -3.30
N TRP A 246 12.84 -4.12 -3.63
CA TRP A 246 11.81 -4.26 -4.66
C TRP A 246 10.47 -3.75 -4.13
N THR A 247 9.90 -2.77 -4.82
CA THR A 247 8.65 -2.12 -4.45
C THR A 247 7.62 -2.28 -5.56
N GLU A 248 6.48 -2.86 -5.22
CA GLU A 248 5.28 -2.81 -6.04
C GLU A 248 4.57 -1.48 -5.78
N MET A 249 4.26 -0.73 -6.84
CA MET A 249 3.63 0.59 -6.75
C MET A 249 2.40 0.66 -7.65
N VAL A 250 1.27 1.08 -7.08
CA VAL A 250 0.04 1.37 -7.82
C VAL A 250 -0.27 2.85 -7.71
N GLY A 251 -0.39 3.54 -8.83
CA GLY A 251 -0.82 4.94 -8.88
C GLY A 251 -2.22 5.08 -9.45
N THR A 252 -3.11 5.69 -8.67
CA THR A 252 -4.51 5.94 -9.04
C THR A 252 -4.77 7.44 -9.12
N PRO A 253 -5.11 7.97 -10.31
CA PRO A 253 -5.42 9.39 -10.45
C PRO A 253 -6.82 9.71 -9.93
N VAL A 254 -6.96 10.83 -9.23
CA VAL A 254 -8.21 11.35 -8.67
C VAL A 254 -8.53 12.66 -9.37
N PHE A 255 -9.75 12.75 -9.89
CA PHE A 255 -10.26 13.93 -10.61
C PHE A 255 -11.42 14.56 -9.82
N ASP A 256 -11.64 15.85 -10.03
CA ASP A 256 -12.82 16.54 -9.52
C ASP A 256 -14.07 16.32 -10.40
N ALA A 257 -15.18 16.98 -10.03
CA ALA A 257 -16.45 16.92 -10.76
C ALA A 257 -16.36 17.45 -12.20
N GLU A 258 -15.38 18.30 -12.50
CA GLU A 258 -15.13 18.89 -13.82
C GLU A 258 -14.11 18.08 -14.64
N LYS A 259 -13.67 16.93 -14.11
CA LYS A 259 -12.64 16.04 -14.69
C LYS A 259 -11.25 16.67 -14.77
N TYR A 260 -10.96 17.67 -13.95
CA TYR A 260 -9.59 18.12 -13.75
C TYR A 260 -8.89 17.19 -12.76
N PHE A 261 -7.65 16.85 -13.07
CA PHE A 261 -6.81 16.08 -12.18
C PHE A 261 -6.62 16.87 -10.88
N ARG A 262 -6.64 16.19 -9.74
CA ARG A 262 -6.44 16.83 -8.43
C ARG A 262 -5.30 16.19 -7.68
N HIS A 263 -5.32 14.85 -7.61
CA HIS A 263 -4.37 14.11 -6.81
C HIS A 263 -3.98 12.79 -7.45
N MET A 264 -2.74 12.35 -7.22
CA MET A 264 -2.33 10.96 -7.42
C MET A 264 -2.32 10.27 -6.06
N VAL A 265 -3.06 9.16 -5.94
CA VAL A 265 -2.94 8.25 -4.78
C VAL A 265 -1.99 7.13 -5.18
N LEU A 266 -0.83 7.06 -4.52
CA LEU A 266 0.12 5.97 -4.69
C LEU A 266 0.01 5.02 -3.50
N VAL A 267 -0.02 3.72 -3.79
CA VAL A 267 0.14 2.67 -2.79
C VAL A 267 1.39 1.91 -3.14
N ALA A 268 2.35 1.86 -2.22
CA ALA A 268 3.63 1.19 -2.38
C ALA A 268 3.77 0.04 -1.38
N ARG A 269 4.18 -1.14 -1.85
CA ARG A 269 4.39 -2.35 -1.05
C ARG A 269 5.80 -2.92 -1.27
N ASP A 270 6.51 -3.24 -0.19
CA ASP A 270 7.79 -3.95 -0.25
C ASP A 270 7.52 -5.42 -0.59
N ILE A 271 7.99 -5.84 -1.76
CA ILE A 271 7.87 -7.21 -2.26
C ILE A 271 9.23 -7.94 -2.29
N THR A 272 10.26 -7.39 -1.65
CA THR A 272 11.61 -7.95 -1.65
C THR A 272 11.63 -9.39 -1.16
N ARG A 273 11.00 -9.66 -0.01
CA ARG A 273 10.88 -11.02 0.53
C ARG A 273 10.17 -11.97 -0.43
N GLN A 274 9.14 -11.49 -1.13
CA GLN A 274 8.39 -12.31 -2.09
C GLN A 274 9.26 -12.63 -3.30
N LYS A 275 10.01 -11.64 -3.82
CA LYS A 275 10.98 -11.82 -4.91
C LYS A 275 12.10 -12.78 -4.52
N GLU A 276 12.71 -12.62 -3.36
CA GLU A 276 13.74 -13.54 -2.86
C GLU A 276 13.22 -14.98 -2.69
N GLN A 277 11.98 -15.14 -2.21
CA GLN A 277 11.35 -16.45 -2.09
C GLN A 277 11.06 -17.06 -3.46
N GLN A 278 10.59 -16.26 -4.41
CA GLN A 278 10.36 -16.70 -5.78
C GLN A 278 11.66 -17.15 -6.45
N GLU A 279 12.73 -16.36 -6.32
CA GLU A 279 14.06 -16.70 -6.84
C GLU A 279 14.61 -17.99 -6.20
N LYS A 280 14.42 -18.17 -4.88
CA LYS A 280 14.79 -19.41 -4.20
C LYS A 280 13.97 -20.61 -4.69
N LEU A 281 12.67 -20.44 -4.89
CA LEU A 281 11.82 -21.51 -5.44
C LEU A 281 12.24 -21.88 -6.86
N GLU A 282 12.55 -20.89 -7.70
CA GLU A 282 13.10 -21.11 -9.04
C GLU A 282 14.45 -21.81 -8.98
N TYR A 283 15.33 -21.41 -8.06
CA TYR A 283 16.61 -22.08 -7.84
C TYR A 283 16.40 -23.56 -7.43
N TYR A 284 15.54 -23.85 -6.46
CA TYR A 284 15.24 -25.23 -6.03
C TYR A 284 14.50 -26.06 -7.08
N ALA A 285 13.76 -25.42 -7.99
CA ALA A 285 13.14 -26.13 -9.11
C ALA A 285 14.18 -26.68 -10.10
N TYR A 286 15.39 -26.09 -10.14
CA TYR A 286 16.45 -26.43 -11.09
C TYR A 286 17.74 -26.96 -10.44
N HIS A 287 17.85 -26.95 -9.12
CA HIS A 287 19.04 -27.44 -8.40
C HIS A 287 18.68 -28.48 -7.34
N ASP A 288 19.58 -29.42 -7.11
CA ASP A 288 19.51 -30.41 -6.05
C ASP A 288 19.82 -29.76 -4.70
N THR A 289 18.91 -29.90 -3.73
CA THR A 289 18.99 -29.17 -2.46
C THR A 289 20.12 -29.62 -1.55
N LEU A 290 20.64 -30.84 -1.74
CA LEU A 290 21.74 -31.38 -0.93
C LEU A 290 23.11 -30.91 -1.44
N THR A 291 23.28 -30.89 -2.76
CA THR A 291 24.58 -30.64 -3.42
C THR A 291 24.72 -29.26 -4.02
N GLY A 292 23.62 -28.56 -4.30
CA GLY A 292 23.60 -27.30 -5.04
C GLY A 292 23.91 -27.45 -6.54
N LEU A 293 24.16 -28.68 -7.02
CA LEU A 293 24.31 -28.94 -8.45
C LEU A 293 22.96 -28.80 -9.16
N PRO A 294 22.95 -28.53 -10.48
CA PRO A 294 21.80 -28.76 -11.32
C PRO A 294 21.10 -30.10 -11.04
N ASN A 295 19.77 -30.08 -10.98
CA ASN A 295 18.98 -31.30 -10.87
C ASN A 295 18.67 -31.90 -12.24
N ARG A 296 18.03 -33.07 -12.25
CA ARG A 296 17.57 -33.77 -13.46
C ARG A 296 16.81 -32.85 -14.43
N ARG A 297 15.88 -32.03 -13.92
CA ARG A 297 15.06 -31.14 -14.76
C ARG A 297 15.90 -30.09 -15.47
N TYR A 298 16.85 -29.46 -14.77
CA TYR A 298 17.72 -28.46 -15.40
C TYR A 298 18.68 -29.09 -16.39
N PHE A 299 19.20 -30.27 -16.06
CA PHE A 299 20.06 -31.04 -16.93
C PHE A 299 19.36 -31.42 -18.25
N GLU A 300 18.16 -32.00 -18.19
CA GLU A 300 17.37 -32.37 -19.38
C GLU A 300 17.09 -31.17 -20.30
N LYS A 301 16.79 -29.99 -19.71
CA LYS A 301 16.63 -28.74 -20.47
C LYS A 301 17.91 -28.39 -21.23
N ARG A 302 19.07 -28.44 -20.57
CA ARG A 302 20.37 -28.10 -21.16
C ARG A 302 20.83 -29.10 -22.22
N VAL A 303 20.51 -30.39 -22.03
CA VAL A 303 20.73 -31.42 -23.06
C VAL A 303 19.82 -31.19 -24.27
N SER A 304 18.55 -30.80 -24.08
CA SER A 304 17.68 -30.44 -25.21
C SER A 304 18.28 -29.31 -26.04
N GLU A 305 18.79 -28.26 -25.38
CA GLU A 305 19.46 -27.15 -26.07
C GLU A 305 20.75 -27.60 -26.79
N ALA A 306 21.49 -28.58 -26.24
CA ALA A 306 22.66 -29.17 -26.89
C ALA A 306 22.30 -30.03 -28.11
N ILE A 307 21.18 -30.75 -28.05
CA ILE A 307 20.62 -31.51 -29.17
C ILE A 307 20.21 -30.57 -30.30
N ASP A 308 19.59 -29.43 -29.98
CA ASP A 308 19.23 -28.42 -30.98
C ASP A 308 20.50 -27.90 -31.70
N ARG A 309 21.57 -27.58 -30.95
CA ARG A 309 22.88 -27.22 -31.52
C ARG A 309 23.46 -28.34 -32.39
N LEU A 310 23.43 -29.59 -31.92
CA LEU A 310 23.90 -30.74 -32.70
C LEU A 310 23.16 -30.85 -34.04
N ASN A 311 21.85 -30.65 -34.04
CA ASN A 311 21.03 -30.70 -35.24
C ASN A 311 21.38 -29.56 -36.21
N GLU A 312 21.46 -28.33 -35.70
CA GLU A 312 21.68 -27.11 -36.48
C GLU A 312 23.12 -26.97 -37.00
N THR A 313 24.11 -27.02 -36.11
CA THR A 313 25.51 -26.70 -36.41
C THR A 313 26.39 -27.95 -36.53
N GLY A 314 25.92 -29.11 -36.07
CA GLY A 314 26.74 -30.32 -35.98
C GLY A 314 27.72 -30.32 -34.80
N GLN A 315 27.52 -29.43 -33.82
CA GLN A 315 28.34 -29.38 -32.62
C GLN A 315 28.07 -30.60 -31.73
N PHE A 316 29.09 -31.43 -31.54
CA PHE A 316 29.02 -32.62 -30.70
C PHE A 316 29.11 -32.27 -29.21
N PHE A 317 28.53 -33.14 -28.38
CA PHE A 317 28.62 -33.08 -26.93
C PHE A 317 28.81 -34.49 -26.36
N ALA A 318 29.18 -34.60 -25.09
CA ALA A 318 29.31 -35.89 -24.42
C ALA A 318 28.48 -35.90 -23.13
N LEU A 319 27.84 -37.04 -22.84
CA LEU A 319 27.18 -37.29 -21.55
C LEU A 319 27.97 -38.34 -20.78
N ILE A 320 28.26 -38.06 -19.51
CA ILE A 320 29.07 -38.91 -18.64
C ILE A 320 28.27 -39.15 -17.37
N LEU A 321 27.64 -40.31 -17.27
CA LEU A 321 26.85 -40.76 -16.13
C LEU A 321 27.73 -41.58 -15.18
N PHE A 322 27.63 -41.38 -13.88
CA PHE A 322 28.39 -42.15 -12.91
C PHE A 322 27.71 -42.24 -11.55
N ASP A 323 27.97 -43.35 -10.87
CA ASP A 323 27.43 -43.63 -9.54
C ASP A 323 28.54 -43.95 -8.55
N ILE A 324 28.26 -43.69 -7.27
CA ILE A 324 29.14 -44.06 -6.16
C ILE A 324 28.99 -45.57 -5.90
N ASP A 325 30.08 -46.32 -6.06
CA ASP A 325 30.04 -47.76 -5.85
C ASP A 325 29.73 -48.10 -4.40
N ASP A 326 28.80 -49.04 -4.19
CA ASP A 326 28.42 -49.53 -2.87
C ASP A 326 27.91 -48.43 -1.90
N PHE A 327 27.35 -47.33 -2.42
CA PHE A 327 26.82 -46.23 -1.59
C PHE A 327 25.83 -46.68 -0.51
N LYS A 328 24.99 -47.68 -0.81
CA LYS A 328 24.09 -48.28 0.18
C LYS A 328 24.85 -48.84 1.40
N LYS A 329 26.00 -49.49 1.20
CA LYS A 329 26.82 -50.00 2.31
C LYS A 329 27.37 -48.85 3.17
N ILE A 330 27.70 -47.71 2.56
CA ILE A 330 28.14 -46.51 3.29
C ILE A 330 27.02 -46.03 4.21
N ASN A 331 25.79 -45.92 3.70
CA ASN A 331 24.61 -45.56 4.50
C ASN A 331 24.33 -46.57 5.61
N ASP A 332 24.37 -47.86 5.29
CA ASP A 332 24.07 -48.92 6.26
C ASP A 332 25.14 -48.99 7.38
N THR A 333 26.40 -48.64 7.07
CA THR A 333 27.51 -48.69 8.04
C THR A 333 27.63 -47.42 8.89
N TRP A 334 27.45 -46.24 8.27
CA TRP A 334 27.78 -44.95 8.89
C TRP A 334 26.57 -44.02 9.09
N GLY A 335 25.41 -44.39 8.55
CA GLY A 335 24.16 -43.64 8.59
C GLY A 335 24.01 -42.62 7.46
N HIS A 336 22.77 -42.21 7.21
CA HIS A 336 22.42 -41.30 6.11
C HIS A 336 23.15 -39.94 6.17
N ASN A 337 23.37 -39.38 7.35
CA ASN A 337 24.10 -38.11 7.47
C ASN A 337 25.53 -38.20 6.91
N VAL A 338 26.20 -39.35 7.09
CA VAL A 338 27.54 -39.57 6.53
C VAL A 338 27.46 -39.82 5.02
N GLY A 339 26.43 -40.53 4.55
CA GLY A 339 26.15 -40.66 3.13
C GLY A 339 25.92 -39.31 2.44
N ASP A 340 25.18 -38.40 3.08
CA ASP A 340 24.95 -37.04 2.58
C ASP A 340 26.27 -36.25 2.49
N GLN A 341 27.16 -36.36 3.47
CA GLN A 341 28.50 -35.75 3.41
C GLN A 341 29.33 -36.31 2.25
N VAL A 342 29.25 -37.62 2.00
CA VAL A 342 29.91 -38.26 0.85
C VAL A 342 29.35 -37.73 -0.47
N ILE A 343 28.02 -37.63 -0.59
CA ILE A 343 27.36 -37.05 -1.78
C ILE A 343 27.80 -35.60 -2.01
N GLN A 344 27.84 -34.78 -0.95
CA GLN A 344 28.27 -33.39 -1.04
C GLN A 344 29.72 -33.26 -1.49
N GLU A 345 30.61 -34.09 -0.97
CA GLU A 345 32.02 -34.10 -1.38
C GLU A 345 32.20 -34.57 -2.83
N VAL A 346 31.46 -35.60 -3.26
CA VAL A 346 31.45 -36.05 -4.66
C VAL A 346 30.95 -34.94 -5.57
N ALA A 347 29.89 -34.23 -5.17
CA ALA A 347 29.39 -33.09 -5.94
C ALA A 347 30.42 -31.97 -6.08
N ASN A 348 31.10 -31.61 -4.99
CA ASN A 348 32.15 -30.59 -5.00
C ASN A 348 33.31 -30.99 -5.92
N ARG A 349 33.80 -32.23 -5.79
CA ARG A 349 34.88 -32.76 -6.65
C ARG A 349 34.49 -32.79 -8.12
N THR A 350 33.24 -33.15 -8.41
CA THR A 350 32.71 -33.15 -9.78
C THR A 350 32.68 -31.73 -10.32
N LYS A 351 32.18 -30.76 -9.54
CA LYS A 351 32.13 -29.35 -9.92
C LYS A 351 33.53 -28.79 -10.19
N GLU A 352 34.49 -29.07 -9.33
CA GLU A 352 35.89 -28.65 -9.51
C GLU A 352 36.55 -29.30 -10.73
N ALA A 353 36.31 -30.60 -10.95
CA ALA A 353 36.86 -31.32 -12.11
C ALA A 353 36.27 -30.83 -13.44
N VAL A 354 34.97 -30.47 -13.45
CA VAL A 354 34.29 -29.94 -14.64
C VAL A 354 34.73 -28.51 -14.95
N GLY A 355 34.77 -27.62 -13.95
CA GLY A 355 35.10 -26.22 -14.16
C GLY A 355 34.25 -25.58 -15.27
N GLU A 356 34.91 -24.94 -16.23
CA GLU A 356 34.27 -24.29 -17.40
C GLU A 356 34.04 -25.25 -18.58
N LEU A 357 34.47 -26.52 -18.49
CA LEU A 357 34.36 -27.47 -19.61
C LEU A 357 32.92 -27.95 -19.85
N GLY A 358 32.04 -27.81 -18.86
CA GLY A 358 30.71 -28.38 -18.97
C GLY A 358 29.82 -28.12 -17.77
N MET A 359 28.81 -28.97 -17.62
CA MET A 359 27.77 -28.84 -16.62
C MET A 359 27.60 -30.14 -15.85
N PRO A 360 27.98 -30.18 -14.55
CA PRO A 360 27.66 -31.29 -13.67
C PRO A 360 26.21 -31.20 -13.20
N ALA A 361 25.59 -32.34 -12.92
CA ALA A 361 24.26 -32.45 -12.34
C ALA A 361 24.15 -33.69 -11.45
N ARG A 362 23.21 -33.65 -10.50
CA ARG A 362 22.81 -34.82 -9.72
C ARG A 362 21.39 -35.22 -10.09
N LEU A 363 21.21 -36.48 -10.47
CA LEU A 363 19.92 -36.98 -10.96
C LEU A 363 19.03 -37.52 -9.83
N GLY A 364 19.64 -37.90 -8.71
CA GLY A 364 19.00 -38.41 -7.50
C GLY A 364 19.88 -39.48 -6.85
N GLY A 365 19.71 -39.71 -5.55
CA GLY A 365 20.49 -40.75 -4.85
C GLY A 365 22.00 -40.54 -4.98
N ASP A 366 22.72 -41.56 -5.44
CA ASP A 366 24.14 -41.59 -5.74
C ASP A 366 24.48 -41.36 -7.23
N GLU A 367 23.49 -41.02 -8.06
CA GLU A 367 23.66 -40.86 -9.51
C GLU A 367 23.99 -39.41 -9.89
N PHE A 368 25.12 -39.25 -10.59
CA PHE A 368 25.62 -37.99 -11.11
C PHE A 368 25.80 -38.06 -12.61
N ILE A 369 25.68 -36.92 -13.28
CA ILE A 369 25.90 -36.81 -14.71
C ILE A 369 26.64 -35.53 -15.06
N VAL A 370 27.48 -35.57 -16.07
CA VAL A 370 28.18 -34.41 -16.62
C VAL A 370 27.86 -34.31 -18.11
N MET A 371 27.52 -33.11 -18.57
CA MET A 371 27.48 -32.76 -19.98
C MET A 371 28.71 -31.93 -20.33
N ILE A 372 29.48 -32.35 -21.32
CA ILE A 372 30.60 -31.57 -21.87
C ILE A 372 30.18 -31.08 -23.25
N ASP A 373 30.12 -29.76 -23.41
CA ASP A 373 29.91 -29.10 -24.70
C ASP A 373 31.28 -28.98 -25.41
N ASP A 374 31.30 -29.13 -26.74
CA ASP A 374 32.47 -28.82 -27.58
C ASP A 374 33.81 -29.42 -27.12
N TYR A 375 33.82 -30.73 -26.87
CA TYR A 375 34.99 -31.42 -26.33
C TYR A 375 36.19 -31.52 -27.29
N GLY A 376 36.06 -31.01 -28.53
CA GLY A 376 37.09 -31.04 -29.57
C GLY A 376 37.37 -32.44 -30.12
N THR A 377 37.99 -33.31 -29.31
CA THR A 377 38.36 -34.69 -29.69
C THR A 377 37.87 -35.70 -28.65
N GLU A 378 37.53 -36.93 -29.07
CA GLU A 378 37.11 -38.00 -28.14
C GLU A 378 38.18 -38.31 -27.06
N GLU A 379 39.45 -38.07 -27.37
CA GLU A 379 40.58 -38.16 -26.43
C GLU A 379 40.38 -37.20 -25.24
N SER A 380 39.85 -35.99 -25.47
CA SER A 380 39.59 -35.00 -24.42
C SER A 380 38.56 -35.50 -23.41
N VAL A 381 37.52 -36.19 -23.88
CA VAL A 381 36.49 -36.81 -23.03
C VAL A 381 37.11 -37.92 -22.18
N THR A 382 37.97 -38.72 -22.78
CA THR A 382 38.70 -39.80 -22.08
C THR A 382 39.63 -39.24 -21.00
N GLN A 383 40.37 -38.17 -21.30
CA GLN A 383 41.23 -37.47 -20.33
C GLN A 383 40.41 -36.89 -19.18
N PHE A 384 39.27 -36.26 -19.47
CA PHE A 384 38.37 -35.76 -18.44
C PHE A 384 37.86 -36.88 -17.52
N ILE A 385 37.42 -38.02 -18.08
CA ILE A 385 36.96 -39.16 -17.28
C ILE A 385 38.08 -39.67 -16.37
N HIS A 386 39.32 -39.72 -16.86
CA HIS A 386 40.48 -40.08 -16.03
C HIS A 386 40.69 -39.10 -14.87
N SER A 387 40.67 -37.79 -15.14
CA SER A 387 40.79 -36.76 -14.09
C SER A 387 39.65 -36.84 -13.07
N LEU A 388 38.42 -37.11 -13.52
CA LEU A 388 37.27 -37.31 -12.64
C LEU A 388 37.47 -38.54 -11.74
N GLN A 389 37.89 -39.69 -12.29
CA GLN A 389 38.18 -40.88 -11.49
C GLN A 389 39.28 -40.64 -10.44
N GLU A 390 40.35 -39.96 -10.81
CA GLU A 390 41.43 -39.61 -9.88
C GLU A 390 40.95 -38.69 -8.75
N ALA A 391 40.10 -37.71 -9.06
CA ALA A 391 39.48 -36.86 -8.05
C ALA A 391 38.62 -37.68 -7.08
N MET A 392 37.85 -38.65 -7.58
CA MET A 392 36.98 -39.49 -6.74
C MET A 392 37.75 -40.46 -5.83
N ARG A 393 38.95 -40.91 -6.23
CA ARG A 393 39.78 -41.83 -5.43
C ARG A 393 40.38 -41.21 -4.18
N LYS A 394 40.41 -39.88 -4.07
CA LYS A 394 40.91 -39.20 -2.87
C LYS A 394 40.05 -39.58 -1.67
N GLU A 395 40.65 -39.77 -0.50
CA GLU A 395 39.90 -40.07 0.71
C GLU A 395 38.92 -38.94 1.07
N ILE A 396 37.72 -39.29 1.51
CA ILE A 396 36.69 -38.35 1.99
C ILE A 396 36.76 -38.30 3.50
N LYS A 397 37.08 -37.13 4.05
CA LYS A 397 37.05 -36.91 5.50
C LYS A 397 35.63 -36.55 5.92
N THR A 398 35.02 -37.42 6.72
CA THR A 398 33.71 -37.18 7.34
C THR A 398 33.92 -36.92 8.83
N GLU A 399 32.87 -36.47 9.53
CA GLU A 399 32.96 -36.23 10.98
C GLU A 399 33.38 -37.48 11.78
N LYS A 400 33.05 -38.67 11.28
CA LYS A 400 33.22 -39.94 12.00
C LYS A 400 34.37 -40.81 11.49
N SER A 401 34.77 -40.65 10.23
CA SER A 401 35.73 -41.56 9.59
C SER A 401 36.32 -40.98 8.31
N THR A 402 37.40 -41.61 7.86
CA THR A 402 37.94 -41.42 6.51
C THR A 402 37.40 -42.52 5.61
N ILE A 403 36.68 -42.15 4.54
CA ILE A 403 36.01 -43.09 3.64
C ILE A 403 36.68 -43.02 2.28
N SER A 404 37.11 -44.17 1.76
CA SER A 404 37.51 -44.32 0.36
C SER A 404 36.30 -44.79 -0.44
N ILE A 405 36.05 -44.13 -1.57
CA ILE A 405 34.99 -44.51 -2.51
C ILE A 405 35.61 -44.87 -3.86
N SER A 406 34.85 -45.62 -4.67
CA SER A 406 35.08 -45.74 -6.10
C SER A 406 33.83 -45.34 -6.85
N THR A 407 33.99 -45.06 -8.14
CA THR A 407 32.88 -44.70 -9.03
C THR A 407 32.91 -45.57 -10.28
N SER A 408 31.72 -45.96 -10.72
CA SER A 408 31.51 -46.59 -12.03
C SER A 408 31.03 -45.53 -12.99
N ILE A 409 31.64 -45.42 -14.18
CA ILE A 409 31.36 -44.34 -15.14
C ILE A 409 30.93 -44.89 -16.50
N GLY A 410 29.75 -44.52 -16.96
CA GLY A 410 29.29 -44.75 -18.33
C GLY A 410 29.22 -43.44 -19.10
N ALA A 411 29.91 -43.36 -20.24
CA ALA A 411 29.85 -42.19 -21.11
C ALA A 411 29.25 -42.53 -22.47
N THR A 412 28.63 -41.54 -23.11
CA THR A 412 28.30 -41.58 -24.53
C THR A 412 28.79 -40.32 -25.22
N ILE A 413 29.41 -40.51 -26.37
CA ILE A 413 29.70 -39.44 -27.32
C ILE A 413 28.43 -39.22 -28.16
N CYS A 414 27.95 -37.99 -28.25
CA CYS A 414 26.68 -37.64 -28.90
C CYS A 414 26.93 -36.97 -30.25
N THR A 415 26.84 -37.77 -31.31
CA THR A 415 27.10 -37.38 -32.71
C THR A 415 25.89 -37.58 -33.61
N GLU A 416 24.94 -38.45 -33.22
CA GLU A 416 23.74 -38.74 -34.01
C GLU A 416 22.70 -37.61 -33.97
N LYS A 417 22.38 -37.03 -35.13
CA LYS A 417 21.33 -36.02 -35.26
C LYS A 417 19.91 -36.60 -35.12
N HIS A 418 18.95 -35.73 -34.81
CA HIS A 418 17.51 -36.00 -34.73
C HIS A 418 17.12 -37.07 -33.70
N LYS A 419 17.83 -37.09 -32.57
CA LYS A 419 17.54 -37.92 -31.40
C LYS A 419 17.01 -37.07 -30.25
N ASP A 420 16.36 -37.72 -29.31
CA ASP A 420 15.86 -37.08 -28.09
C ASP A 420 16.81 -37.29 -26.90
N VAL A 421 16.53 -36.62 -25.79
CA VAL A 421 17.29 -36.73 -24.54
C VAL A 421 17.33 -38.18 -24.04
N PHE A 422 16.21 -38.90 -24.16
CA PHE A 422 16.08 -40.28 -23.71
C PHE A 422 17.03 -41.23 -24.45
N TYR A 423 17.21 -41.04 -25.76
CA TYR A 423 18.14 -41.82 -26.57
C TYR A 423 19.57 -41.74 -26.03
N PHE A 424 20.13 -40.54 -25.89
CA PHE A 424 21.49 -40.36 -25.41
C PHE A 424 21.65 -40.81 -23.95
N TYR A 425 20.67 -40.50 -23.11
CA TYR A 425 20.67 -40.94 -21.72
C TYR A 425 20.78 -42.47 -21.61
N LYS A 426 19.95 -43.20 -22.38
CA LYS A 426 19.95 -44.67 -22.39
C LYS A 426 21.29 -45.26 -22.84
N ARG A 427 22.02 -44.57 -23.72
CA ARG A 427 23.36 -45.01 -24.15
C ARG A 427 24.41 -44.84 -23.05
N ALA A 428 24.37 -43.72 -22.32
CA ALA A 428 25.23 -43.51 -21.16
C ALA A 428 24.93 -44.53 -20.04
N ASP A 429 23.64 -44.76 -19.76
CA ASP A 429 23.18 -45.75 -18.79
C ASP A 429 23.61 -47.18 -19.14
N HIS A 430 23.49 -47.58 -20.41
CA HIS A 430 23.98 -48.88 -20.87
C HIS A 430 25.50 -49.01 -20.71
N ALA A 431 26.26 -47.94 -20.96
CA ALA A 431 27.70 -47.94 -20.72
C ALA A 431 28.02 -48.12 -19.23
N LEU A 432 27.27 -47.44 -18.35
CA LEU A 432 27.43 -47.54 -16.90
C LEU A 432 27.09 -48.95 -16.39
N TYR A 433 26.00 -49.53 -16.89
CA TYR A 433 25.59 -50.89 -16.57
C TYR A 433 26.68 -51.91 -16.91
N HIS A 434 27.29 -51.79 -18.10
CA HIS A 434 28.41 -52.64 -18.51
C HIS A 434 29.63 -52.54 -17.60
N VAL A 435 29.93 -51.35 -17.07
CA VAL A 435 31.00 -51.16 -16.07
C VAL A 435 30.66 -51.89 -14.77
N LYS A 436 29.41 -51.80 -14.31
CA LYS A 436 28.97 -52.46 -13.07
C LYS A 436 29.05 -53.99 -13.19
N GLU A 437 28.73 -54.57 -14.34
CA GLU A 437 28.88 -56.02 -14.59
C GLU A 437 30.34 -56.47 -14.61
N LYS A 438 31.26 -55.61 -15.05
CA LYS A 438 32.70 -55.92 -15.17
C LYS A 438 33.51 -55.72 -13.88
N GLY A 439 32.85 -55.41 -12.77
CA GLY A 439 33.49 -55.34 -11.45
C GLY A 439 33.67 -53.93 -10.88
N LYS A 440 32.99 -52.92 -11.42
CA LYS A 440 32.96 -51.53 -10.91
C LYS A 440 34.33 -50.82 -10.98
N ASN A 441 34.42 -49.58 -10.46
CA ASN A 441 35.66 -48.78 -10.40
C ASN A 441 36.39 -48.64 -11.75
N GLN A 442 35.63 -48.53 -12.84
CA GLN A 442 36.13 -48.42 -14.22
C GLN A 442 35.23 -47.45 -15.00
N TYR A 443 35.53 -47.27 -16.28
CA TYR A 443 34.68 -46.53 -17.19
C TYR A 443 34.42 -47.30 -18.50
N HIS A 444 33.35 -46.94 -19.19
CA HIS A 444 33.08 -47.38 -20.55
C HIS A 444 32.50 -46.23 -21.36
N ILE A 445 32.90 -46.10 -22.63
CA ILE A 445 32.42 -45.07 -23.55
C ILE A 445 31.72 -45.73 -24.72
N ASN A 446 30.47 -45.32 -24.99
CA ASN A 446 29.74 -45.64 -26.21
C ASN A 446 29.87 -44.48 -27.20
N CYS A 447 30.24 -44.74 -28.45
CA CYS A 447 30.07 -43.76 -29.52
C CYS A 447 28.65 -43.91 -30.09
N SER A 448 27.86 -42.83 -30.20
CA SER A 448 26.51 -42.89 -30.81
C SER A 448 26.56 -43.17 -32.30
#